data_AF-A0A7Y5FKE5-F1
#
_entry.id   AF-A0A7Y5FKE5-F1
#
_cell.length_a   1.000
_cell.length_b   1.000
_cell.length_c   1.000
_cell.angle_alpha   90.00
_cell.angle_beta   90.00
_cell.angle_gamma   90.00
#
_symmetry.space_group_name_H-M   'P 1'
#
loop_
_entity.id
_entity.type
_entity.pdbx_description
1 polymer ?
#
loop_
_entity_poly.entity_id
_entity_poly.type
_entity_poly.pdbx_seq_one_letter_code
_entity_poly.pdbx_strand_id
1 'polypeptide(L)' 'MMENVPAQVCQQCDEQYFDPATVTMLQKIVGSRKKPERTIKAPESDLAAVVL' A
#
# COMPACT_ATOMS: atom_id res chain seq x y z
N MET A 1 1.16 0.03 6.28
CA MET A 1 1.63 0.86 5.15
C MET A 1 3.02 0.37 4.75
N MET A 2 3.33 0.30 3.46
CA MET A 2 4.68 0.03 2.96
C MET A 2 5.26 1.33 2.40
N GLU A 3 6.54 1.57 2.62
CA GLU A 3 7.22 2.82 2.25
C GLU A 3 8.18 2.56 1.07
N ASN A 4 8.41 3.57 0.23
CA ASN A 4 9.33 3.52 -0.92
C ASN A 4 9.03 2.42 -1.95
N VAL A 5 7.73 2.15 -2.19
CA VAL A 5 7.33 1.21 -3.24
C VAL A 5 7.47 1.90 -4.60
N PRO A 6 8.21 1.32 -5.57
CA PRO A 6 8.36 1.92 -6.89
C PRO A 6 7.01 1.92 -7.62
N ALA A 7 6.56 3.10 -8.02
CA ALA A 7 5.31 3.31 -8.74
C ALA A 7 5.46 4.40 -9.79
N GLN A 8 4.72 4.26 -10.89
CA GLN A 8 4.42 5.39 -11.77
C GLN A 8 3.21 6.12 -11.20
N VAL A 9 3.28 7.44 -11.06
CA VAL A 9 2.20 8.24 -10.45
C VAL A 9 1.56 9.15 -11.48
N CYS A 10 0.25 9.02 -11.68
CA CYS A 10 -0.52 9.96 -12.47
C CYS A 10 -0.54 11.32 -11.78
N GLN A 11 0.07 12.33 -12.41
CA GLN A 11 0.17 13.68 -11.84
C GLN A 11 -1.19 14.39 -11.73
N GLN A 12 -2.24 13.91 -12.39
CA GLN A 12 -3.56 14.54 -12.38
C GLN A 12 -4.48 14.00 -11.27
N CYS A 13 -4.42 12.69 -10.98
CA CYS A 13 -5.33 12.04 -10.03
C CYS A 13 -4.63 11.34 -8.86
N ASP A 14 -3.29 11.40 -8.78
CA ASP A 14 -2.47 10.74 -7.76
C ASP A 14 -2.54 9.20 -7.78
N GLU A 15 -3.10 8.60 -8.83
CA GLU A 15 -3.18 7.15 -8.96
C GLU A 15 -1.79 6.52 -9.19
N GLN A 16 -1.53 5.43 -8.48
CA GLN A 16 -0.26 4.71 -8.51
C GLN A 16 -0.38 3.43 -9.34
N TYR A 17 0.49 3.29 -10.34
CA TYR A 17 0.61 2.10 -11.17
C TYR A 17 1.88 1.34 -10.82
N PHE A 18 1.74 0.04 -10.62
CA PHE A 18 2.84 -0.85 -10.24
C PHE A 18 3.12 -1.86 -11.34
N ASP A 19 4.38 -2.01 -11.72
CA ASP A 19 4.80 -3.06 -12.63
C ASP A 19 4.58 -4.46 -12.03
N PRO A 20 4.39 -5.51 -12.85
CA PRO A 20 4.13 -6.87 -12.37
C PRO A 20 5.18 -7.40 -11.38
N ALA A 21 6.44 -7.02 -11.55
CA ALA A 21 7.52 -7.39 -10.64
C ALA A 21 7.32 -6.78 -9.25
N THR A 22 6.91 -5.52 -9.17
CA THR A 22 6.60 -4.82 -7.93
C THR A 22 5.41 -5.48 -7.23
N VAL A 23 4.32 -5.75 -7.96
CA VAL A 23 3.14 -6.45 -7.40
C VAL A 23 3.53 -7.81 -6.83
N THR A 24 4.35 -8.58 -7.55
CA THR A 24 4.84 -9.89 -7.09
C THR A 24 5.66 -9.77 -5.80
N MET A 25 6.54 -8.77 -5.71
CA MET A 25 7.32 -8.50 -4.50
C MET A 25 6.43 -8.16 -3.31
N LEU A 26 5.44 -7.27 -3.49
CA LEU A 26 4.50 -6.87 -2.46
C LEU A 26 3.73 -8.08 -1.91
N GLN A 27 3.22 -8.95 -2.80
CA GLN A 27 2.50 -10.15 -2.41
C GLN A 27 3.35 -11.10 -1.56
N LYS A 28 4.64 -11.28 -1.90
CA LYS A 28 5.58 -12.07 -1.09
C LYS A 28 5.78 -11.47 0.29
N ILE A 29 5.92 -10.14 0.39
CA ILE A 29 6.09 -9.45 1.67
C ILE A 29 4.86 -9.65 2.56
N VAL A 30 3.66 -9.40 2.02
CA VAL A 30 2.40 -9.61 2.75
C VAL A 30 2.24 -11.08 3.18
N GLY A 31 2.52 -12.02 2.28
CA GLY A 31 2.40 -13.46 2.54
C GLY A 31 3.44 -14.02 3.52
N SER A 32 4.59 -13.36 3.69
CA SER A 32 5.70 -13.86 4.51
C SER A 32 5.40 -13.98 6.01
N ARG A 33 4.33 -13.33 6.50
CA ARG A 33 4.03 -13.14 7.93
C ARG A 33 5.19 -12.54 8.75
N LYS A 34 6.22 -11.97 8.10
CA LYS A 34 7.30 -11.25 8.77
C LYS A 34 6.72 -10.01 9.43
N LYS A 35 7.12 -9.75 10.68
CA LYS A 35 6.74 -8.50 11.36
C LYS A 35 7.44 -7.31 10.69
N PRO A 36 6.74 -6.18 10.55
CA PRO A 36 7.36 -4.97 10.01
C PRO A 36 8.47 -4.50 10.94
N GLU A 37 9.53 -3.92 10.37
CA GLU A 37 10.64 -3.35 11.15
C GLU A 37 10.19 -2.12 11.95
N ARG A 38 9.18 -1.41 11.45
CA ARG A 38 8.55 -0.29 12.11
C ARG A 38 7.05 -0.33 11.88
N THR A 39 6.29 -0.12 12.95
CA THR A 39 4.84 0.10 12.86
C THR A 39 4.56 1.57 13.07
N ILE A 40 3.90 2.20 12.11
CA ILE A 40 3.37 3.55 12.24
C ILE A 40 1.86 3.46 12.53
N LYS A 41 1.36 4.28 13.45
CA LYS A 41 -0.08 4.46 13.60
C LYS A 41 -0.55 5.40 12.49
N ALA A 42 -1.42 4.91 11.62
CA ALA A 42 -2.16 5.80 10.74
C ALA A 42 -3.12 6.65 11.61
N PRO A 43 -3.40 7.91 11.23
CA PRO A 43 -4.52 8.62 11.82
C PRO A 43 -5.79 7.79 11.65
N GLU A 44 -6.68 7.83 12.64
CA GLU A 44 -8.00 7.21 12.52
C GLU A 44 -8.76 7.97 11.43
N SER A 45 -8.73 7.46 10.20
CA SER A 45 -9.54 8.00 9.12
C SER A 45 -10.99 7.58 9.38
N ASP A 46 -11.90 8.55 9.36
CA ASP A 46 -13.34 8.35 9.48
C ASP A 46 -13.82 7.54 8.26
N LEU A 47 -13.78 6.21 8.37
CA LEU A 47 -14.26 5.30 7.33
C LEU A 47 -15.78 5.24 7.40
N ALA A 48 -16.46 6.34 7.09
CA ALA A 48 -17.88 6.35 6.78
C ALA A 48 -18.11 5.79 5.37
N ALA A 49 -17.81 4.50 5.18
CA ALA A 49 -18.21 3.76 3.98
C ALA A 49 -19.52 3.01 4.28
N VAL A 50 -20.55 3.43 3.55
CA VAL A 50 -21.94 2.95 3.52
C VAL A 50 -22.04 1.42 3.68
N VAL A 51 -22.80 1.00 4.70
CA VAL A 51 -23.44 -0.31 4.75
C VAL A 51 -24.58 -0.27 3.73
N LEU A 52 -24.53 -1.14 2.71
CA LEU A 52 -25.71 -1.57 1.97
C LEU A 52 -26.10 -2.97 2.45
#